data_AF-A0A542Y3R8-F1
#
_entry.id   AF-A0A542Y3R8-F1
#
_cell.length_a   1.000
_cell.length_b   1.000
_cell.length_c   1.000
_cell.angle_alpha   90.00
_cell.angle_beta   90.00
_cell.angle_gamma   90.00
#
_symmetry.space_group_name_H-M   'P 1'
#
loop_
_entity.id
_entity.type
_entity.pdbx_description
1 polymer ?
#
loop_
_entity_poly.entity_id
_entity_poly.type
_entity_poly.pdbx_seq_one_letter_code
_entity_poly.pdbx_strand_id
1 'polypeptide(L)'
;MIAGSNCALVIAAMNAAVRAAGGGRRTRAAVSVLALGGFVLVVGPDPSVQRAAIMAAVLLVSRFGGRAGHALPALGAATLVLLWADPWQAIQPGFALSVSATLGILLAASPVTDRLRLRLRLPPALALPLAVAAAAQLSCAPLLLLLQPGLSLGGVVANVLASPAAPVGTGLGLAALVVLPLCGKLGSVLVELAVWPARWIAAAGNVGVSLPGARLFWPEGWRGALSLSLALALIGGAIVLGRRAGLARGRLRGARRGGTSWVRIAVPSRGLLGVARTLMAAGAGLILGVTAVVPGTVRLGTPHDWVVVACDVGQGDAVMLRDPGSPGDVMLIDTGDDEESLVACLDLFGVDRISLLVLTHNHWDHTGALEALVGRVDRAILPKESVDDVGKAGEAQLRERLSRLGVPASEGYRGMNGSSGGLSWRVLGPPERSSYRDANATSLVVSAEVAGHTVLLLGDTGADEQRQLEDLEASAKGPAIRADIVKVAHHGSKNQLDGFYERLGSAIALVSVGEGNRYGHPNAALVGRLEAAGTRVLRTDELGSIAVSIRGGAPEPWAAGERSTVVRATGRRGLAISTGRVAGAMTTRHIADANAPVR
;
A
#
# COMPACT_ATOMS: atom_id res chain seq x y z
N MET A 1 -14.81 -4.01 -7.67
CA MET A 1 -15.98 -4.83 -7.22
C MET A 1 -15.99 -6.26 -7.81
N ILE A 2 -15.13 -6.60 -8.77
CA ILE A 2 -15.29 -7.76 -9.66
C ILE A 2 -14.58 -9.04 -9.14
N ALA A 3 -13.64 -8.93 -8.19
CA ALA A 3 -12.87 -10.09 -7.69
C ALA A 3 -13.77 -11.16 -7.03
N GLY A 4 -14.73 -10.76 -6.18
CA GLY A 4 -15.61 -11.70 -5.48
C GLY A 4 -16.57 -12.45 -6.41
N SER A 5 -17.12 -11.80 -7.44
CA SER A 5 -17.96 -12.46 -8.44
C SER A 5 -17.19 -13.47 -9.29
N ASN A 6 -15.93 -13.18 -9.58
CA ASN A 6 -15.07 -14.08 -10.34
C ASN A 6 -14.73 -15.34 -9.54
N CYS A 7 -14.39 -15.20 -8.25
CA CYS A 7 -14.21 -16.34 -7.35
C CYS A 7 -15.49 -17.21 -7.26
N ALA A 8 -16.66 -16.57 -7.14
CA ALA A 8 -17.93 -17.29 -7.09
C ALA A 8 -18.23 -18.06 -8.39
N LEU A 9 -17.88 -17.50 -9.55
CA LEU A 9 -18.05 -18.13 -10.86
C LEU A 9 -17.16 -19.37 -11.01
N VAL A 10 -15.89 -19.27 -10.62
CA VAL A 10 -14.95 -20.40 -10.61
C VAL A 10 -15.47 -21.53 -9.71
N ILE A 11 -15.88 -21.19 -8.48
CA ILE A 11 -16.45 -22.14 -7.54
C ILE A 11 -17.72 -22.80 -8.11
N ALA A 12 -18.60 -22.03 -8.73
CA ALA A 12 -19.84 -22.55 -9.32
C ALA A 12 -19.57 -23.50 -10.49
N ALA A 13 -18.65 -23.14 -11.40
CA ALA A 13 -18.26 -23.97 -12.53
C ALA A 13 -17.65 -25.30 -12.08
N MET A 14 -16.73 -25.27 -11.12
CA MET A 14 -16.11 -26.49 -10.57
C MET A 14 -17.12 -27.36 -9.83
N ASN A 15 -18.02 -26.74 -9.07
CA ASN A 15 -19.10 -27.46 -8.42
C ASN A 15 -20.04 -28.16 -9.41
N ALA A 16 -20.33 -27.53 -10.55
CA ALA A 16 -21.14 -28.13 -11.61
C ALA A 16 -20.40 -29.31 -12.26
N ALA A 17 -19.12 -29.17 -12.56
CA ALA A 17 -18.28 -30.22 -13.13
C ALA A 17 -18.19 -31.45 -12.21
N VAL A 18 -17.88 -31.25 -10.93
CA VAL A 18 -17.79 -32.35 -9.95
C VAL A 18 -19.15 -33.01 -9.74
N ARG A 19 -20.25 -32.23 -9.78
CA ARG A 19 -21.61 -32.79 -9.70
C ARG A 19 -21.93 -33.64 -10.93
N ALA A 20 -21.56 -33.20 -12.13
CA ALA A 20 -21.75 -33.96 -13.36
C ALA A 20 -20.96 -35.28 -13.34
N ALA A 21 -19.79 -35.30 -12.69
CA ALA A 21 -18.98 -36.50 -12.47
C ALA A 21 -19.44 -37.38 -11.29
N GLY A 22 -20.61 -37.13 -10.69
CA GLY A 22 -21.14 -37.94 -9.59
C GLY A 22 -20.50 -37.70 -8.22
N GLY A 23 -19.69 -36.65 -8.07
CA GLY A 23 -18.98 -36.34 -6.83
C GLY A 23 -19.88 -35.88 -5.67
N GLY A 24 -19.65 -36.45 -4.48
CA GLY A 24 -20.34 -36.09 -3.24
C GLY A 24 -20.03 -34.69 -2.71
N ARG A 25 -20.67 -34.30 -1.59
CA ARG A 25 -20.52 -32.95 -1.01
C ARG A 25 -19.10 -32.63 -0.54
N ARG A 26 -18.36 -33.62 -0.02
CA ARG A 26 -16.98 -33.44 0.48
C ARG A 26 -15.97 -33.22 -0.65
N THR A 27 -16.07 -33.99 -1.73
CA THR A 27 -15.22 -33.81 -2.92
C THR A 27 -15.47 -32.47 -3.59
N ARG A 28 -16.73 -32.04 -3.68
CA ARG A 28 -17.08 -30.69 -4.16
C ARG A 28 -16.45 -29.57 -3.34
N ALA A 29 -16.43 -29.69 -2.02
CA ALA A 29 -15.77 -28.72 -1.14
C ALA A 29 -14.26 -28.67 -1.38
N ALA A 30 -13.60 -29.82 -1.40
CA ALA A 30 -12.16 -29.93 -1.62
C ALA A 30 -11.74 -29.35 -2.97
N VAL A 31 -12.45 -29.71 -4.05
CA VAL A 31 -12.19 -29.17 -5.39
C VAL A 31 -12.46 -27.67 -5.46
N SER A 32 -13.49 -27.15 -4.77
CA SER A 32 -13.75 -25.70 -4.74
C SER A 32 -12.62 -24.92 -4.06
N VAL A 33 -12.07 -25.45 -2.97
CA VAL A 33 -10.93 -24.84 -2.25
C VAL A 33 -9.66 -24.89 -3.12
N LEU A 34 -9.37 -26.05 -3.73
CA LEU A 34 -8.23 -26.20 -4.63
C LEU A 34 -8.33 -25.27 -5.85
N ALA A 35 -9.51 -25.19 -6.48
CA ALA A 35 -9.73 -24.32 -7.62
C ALA A 35 -9.60 -22.83 -7.25
N LEU A 36 -10.05 -22.46 -6.05
CA LEU A 36 -9.89 -21.10 -5.55
C LEU A 36 -8.42 -20.76 -5.30
N GLY A 37 -7.64 -21.68 -4.71
CA GLY A 37 -6.20 -21.51 -4.54
C GLY A 37 -5.46 -21.41 -5.89
N GLY A 38 -5.80 -22.28 -6.85
CA GLY A 38 -5.26 -22.22 -8.21
C GLY A 38 -5.60 -20.92 -8.93
N PHE A 39 -6.82 -20.42 -8.77
CA PHE A 39 -7.23 -19.12 -9.32
C PHE A 39 -6.39 -17.97 -8.75
N VAL A 40 -6.13 -17.95 -7.44
CA VAL A 40 -5.29 -16.92 -6.81
C VAL A 40 -3.85 -16.97 -7.33
N LEU A 41 -3.27 -18.18 -7.46
CA LEU A 41 -1.91 -18.35 -8.01
C LEU A 41 -1.79 -17.85 -9.45
N VAL A 42 -2.83 -18.10 -10.26
CA VAL A 42 -2.87 -17.72 -11.67
C VAL A 42 -3.04 -16.21 -11.87
N VAL A 43 -3.96 -15.59 -11.13
CA VAL A 43 -4.25 -14.15 -11.27
C VAL A 43 -3.14 -13.31 -10.65
N GLY A 44 -2.31 -13.91 -9.80
CA GLY A 44 -1.27 -13.23 -9.06
C GLY A 44 -1.74 -12.85 -7.66
N PRO A 45 -0.80 -12.61 -6.73
CA PRO A 45 -1.10 -12.32 -5.33
C PRO A 45 -1.59 -10.88 -5.12
N ASP A 46 -2.52 -10.41 -5.96
CA ASP A 46 -3.13 -9.10 -5.76
C ASP A 46 -3.92 -9.08 -4.44
N PRO A 47 -3.72 -8.06 -3.58
CA PRO A 47 -4.40 -7.98 -2.28
C PRO A 47 -5.93 -8.09 -2.40
N SER A 48 -6.52 -7.58 -3.48
CA SER A 48 -7.97 -7.65 -3.72
C SER A 48 -8.48 -9.07 -4.01
N VAL A 49 -7.68 -9.89 -4.67
CA VAL A 49 -8.00 -11.27 -5.06
C VAL A 49 -7.85 -12.19 -3.85
N GLN A 50 -6.79 -11.99 -3.06
CA GLN A 50 -6.56 -12.73 -1.81
C GLN A 50 -7.72 -12.55 -0.82
N ARG A 51 -8.18 -11.29 -0.62
CA ARG A 51 -9.33 -10.99 0.25
C ARG A 51 -10.60 -11.68 -0.22
N ALA A 52 -10.90 -11.61 -1.52
CA ALA A 52 -12.06 -12.28 -2.12
C ALA A 52 -11.99 -13.81 -1.97
N ALA A 53 -10.81 -14.40 -2.14
CA ALA A 53 -10.59 -15.83 -1.97
C ALA A 53 -10.75 -16.28 -0.51
N ILE A 54 -10.19 -15.56 0.46
CA ILE A 54 -10.35 -15.91 1.88
C ILE A 54 -11.82 -15.82 2.30
N MET A 55 -12.54 -14.78 1.88
CA MET A 55 -13.98 -14.68 2.12
C MET A 55 -14.78 -15.83 1.50
N ALA A 56 -14.46 -16.21 0.26
CA ALA A 56 -15.09 -17.35 -0.40
C ALA A 56 -14.76 -18.69 0.28
N ALA A 57 -13.53 -18.86 0.77
CA ALA A 57 -13.12 -20.04 1.54
C ALA A 57 -13.88 -20.16 2.86
N VAL A 58 -13.99 -19.07 3.64
CA VAL A 58 -14.76 -19.05 4.90
C VAL A 58 -16.23 -19.38 4.66
N LEU A 59 -16.83 -18.83 3.58
CA LEU A 59 -18.21 -19.14 3.19
C LEU A 59 -18.39 -20.60 2.77
N LEU A 60 -17.43 -21.17 2.04
CA LEU A 60 -17.44 -22.58 1.65
C LEU A 60 -17.41 -23.46 2.91
N VAL A 61 -16.44 -23.26 3.81
CA VAL A 61 -16.32 -24.03 5.07
C VAL A 61 -17.60 -23.93 5.91
N SER A 62 -18.17 -22.72 6.03
CA SER A 62 -19.42 -22.50 6.77
C SER A 62 -20.60 -23.28 6.17
N ARG A 63 -20.73 -23.32 4.83
CA ARG A 63 -21.81 -24.02 4.14
C ARG A 63 -21.69 -25.55 4.20
N PHE A 64 -20.47 -26.08 4.28
CA PHE A 64 -20.25 -27.53 4.38
C PHE A 64 -20.32 -28.06 5.82
N GLY A 65 -20.18 -27.19 6.84
CA GLY A 65 -20.33 -27.53 8.26
C GLY A 65 -21.78 -27.78 8.73
N GLY A 66 -22.76 -27.86 7.83
CA GLY A 66 -24.14 -28.23 8.15
C GLY A 66 -25.01 -27.14 8.77
N ARG A 67 -24.48 -25.93 8.99
CA ARG A 67 -25.25 -24.75 9.44
C ARG A 67 -25.48 -23.81 8.27
N ALA A 68 -26.63 -23.13 8.25
CA ALA A 68 -26.87 -22.05 7.28
C ALA A 68 -25.80 -20.96 7.50
N GLY A 69 -24.86 -20.84 6.56
CA GLY A 69 -23.78 -19.86 6.66
C GLY A 69 -24.35 -18.45 6.66
N HIS A 70 -24.19 -17.73 7.76
CA HIS A 70 -24.57 -16.33 7.85
C HIS A 70 -23.44 -15.50 7.25
N ALA A 71 -23.72 -14.75 6.18
CA ALA A 71 -22.70 -14.04 5.41
C ALA A 71 -21.96 -12.94 6.22
N LEU A 72 -22.63 -12.32 7.21
CA LEU A 72 -22.02 -11.29 8.05
C LEU A 72 -20.93 -11.85 8.99
N PRO A 73 -21.20 -12.90 9.81
CA PRO A 73 -20.16 -13.57 10.57
C PRO A 73 -19.01 -14.10 9.72
N ALA A 74 -19.29 -14.59 8.51
CA ALA A 74 -18.25 -15.03 7.59
C ALA A 74 -17.34 -13.87 7.14
N LEU A 75 -17.91 -12.70 6.83
CA LEU A 75 -17.13 -11.48 6.55
C LEU A 75 -16.29 -11.09 7.77
N GLY A 76 -16.87 -11.06 8.98
CA GLY A 76 -16.13 -10.72 10.20
C GLY A 76 -14.98 -11.69 10.49
N ALA A 77 -15.20 -12.99 10.35
CA ALA A 77 -14.17 -14.00 10.50
C ALA A 77 -13.06 -13.85 9.44
N ALA A 78 -13.41 -13.60 8.18
CA ALA A 78 -12.44 -13.34 7.13
C ALA A 78 -11.59 -12.09 7.42
N THR A 79 -12.23 -10.98 7.85
CA THR A 79 -11.53 -9.76 8.27
C THR A 79 -10.57 -10.02 9.43
N LEU A 80 -10.98 -10.77 10.45
CA LEU A 80 -10.12 -11.11 11.59
C LEU A 80 -8.94 -12.00 11.18
N VAL A 81 -9.15 -13.00 10.32
CA VAL A 81 -8.07 -13.87 9.84
C VAL A 81 -7.06 -13.09 8.99
N LEU A 82 -7.55 -12.20 8.12
CA LEU A 82 -6.70 -11.34 7.29
C LEU A 82 -5.85 -10.40 8.17
N LEU A 83 -6.48 -9.70 9.12
CA LEU A 83 -5.78 -8.78 10.03
C LEU A 83 -4.84 -9.48 11.00
N TRP A 84 -5.11 -10.75 11.33
CA TRP A 84 -4.21 -11.55 12.15
C TRP A 84 -2.97 -12.00 11.37
N ALA A 85 -3.11 -12.29 10.08
CA ALA A 85 -2.00 -12.63 9.22
C ALA A 85 -1.12 -11.40 8.89
N ASP A 86 -1.75 -10.26 8.66
CA ASP A 86 -1.10 -8.99 8.33
C ASP A 86 -1.96 -7.83 8.90
N PRO A 87 -1.49 -7.21 10.01
CA PRO A 87 -2.18 -6.09 10.64
C PRO A 87 -2.14 -4.79 9.81
N TRP A 88 -1.18 -4.59 8.91
CA TRP A 88 -1.07 -3.39 8.07
C TRP A 88 -2.09 -3.34 6.95
N GLN A 89 -2.76 -4.44 6.63
CA GLN A 89 -3.98 -4.36 5.85
C GLN A 89 -5.05 -3.43 6.45
N ALA A 90 -5.05 -3.18 7.77
CA ALA A 90 -5.99 -2.24 8.36
C ALA A 90 -5.84 -0.79 7.83
N ILE A 91 -4.64 -0.38 7.42
CA ILE A 91 -4.36 0.96 6.90
C ILE A 91 -4.42 1.05 5.38
N GLN A 92 -4.36 -0.10 4.69
CA GLN A 92 -4.44 -0.13 3.23
C GLN A 92 -5.85 0.29 2.75
N PRO A 93 -5.98 1.34 1.92
CA PRO A 93 -7.27 1.78 1.42
C PRO A 93 -8.03 0.68 0.69
N GLY A 94 -7.33 -0.18 -0.06
CA GLY A 94 -7.92 -1.30 -0.78
C GLY A 94 -8.62 -2.33 0.13
N PHE A 95 -8.08 -2.59 1.32
CA PHE A 95 -8.71 -3.49 2.30
C PHE A 95 -10.00 -2.87 2.85
N ALA A 96 -9.93 -1.62 3.32
CA ALA A 96 -11.07 -0.89 3.86
C ALA A 96 -12.21 -0.77 2.83
N LEU A 97 -11.88 -0.47 1.56
CA LEU A 97 -12.83 -0.42 0.46
C LEU A 97 -13.47 -1.79 0.17
N SER A 98 -12.71 -2.89 0.25
CA SER A 98 -13.21 -4.24 -0.03
C SER A 98 -14.19 -4.73 1.05
N VAL A 99 -13.83 -4.53 2.32
CA VAL A 99 -14.68 -4.88 3.48
C VAL A 99 -15.94 -4.03 3.46
N SER A 100 -15.80 -2.71 3.25
CA SER A 100 -16.94 -1.78 3.19
C SER A 100 -17.87 -2.10 2.02
N ALA A 101 -17.35 -2.32 0.80
CA ALA A 101 -18.16 -2.72 -0.35
C ALA A 101 -18.96 -3.99 -0.05
N THR A 102 -18.32 -5.02 0.49
CA THR A 102 -18.98 -6.29 0.75
C THR A 102 -20.04 -6.16 1.85
N LEU A 103 -19.72 -5.44 2.92
CA LEU A 103 -20.67 -5.13 3.98
C LEU A 103 -21.89 -4.38 3.41
N GLY A 104 -21.66 -3.32 2.65
CA GLY A 104 -22.72 -2.55 1.98
C GLY A 104 -23.62 -3.41 1.10
N ILE A 105 -23.05 -4.29 0.27
CA ILE A 105 -23.80 -5.21 -0.60
C ILE A 105 -24.65 -6.18 0.24
N LEU A 106 -24.06 -6.85 1.24
CA LEU A 106 -24.77 -7.83 2.07
C LEU A 106 -25.97 -7.24 2.80
N LEU A 107 -25.93 -5.95 3.11
CA LEU A 107 -26.95 -5.25 3.89
C LEU A 107 -28.00 -4.56 3.04
N ALA A 108 -27.57 -3.92 1.96
CA ALA A 108 -28.43 -3.03 1.18
C ALA A 108 -28.90 -3.66 -0.13
N ALA A 109 -28.18 -4.61 -0.74
CA ALA A 109 -28.53 -5.09 -2.08
C ALA A 109 -29.93 -5.72 -2.14
N SER A 110 -30.28 -6.63 -1.22
CA SER A 110 -31.62 -7.24 -1.17
C SER A 110 -32.75 -6.23 -0.92
N PRO A 111 -32.74 -5.41 0.15
CA PRO A 111 -33.84 -4.48 0.40
C PRO A 111 -33.94 -3.36 -0.65
N VAL A 112 -32.84 -2.98 -1.30
CA VAL A 112 -32.85 -2.02 -2.41
C VAL A 112 -33.44 -2.67 -3.66
N THR A 113 -33.05 -3.90 -4.00
CA THR A 113 -33.62 -4.66 -5.13
C THR A 113 -35.14 -4.77 -5.01
N ASP A 114 -35.65 -5.14 -3.84
CA ASP A 114 -37.10 -5.27 -3.62
C ASP A 114 -37.83 -3.94 -3.79
N ARG A 115 -37.23 -2.83 -3.32
CA ARG A 115 -37.81 -1.49 -3.50
C ARG A 115 -37.80 -1.05 -4.95
N LEU A 116 -36.71 -1.28 -5.67
CA LEU A 116 -36.60 -0.96 -7.10
C LEU A 116 -37.65 -1.72 -7.90
N ARG A 117 -37.85 -3.01 -7.59
CA ARG A 117 -38.89 -3.84 -8.21
C ARG A 117 -40.30 -3.37 -7.86
N LEU A 118 -40.58 -3.07 -6.59
CA LEU A 118 -41.94 -2.74 -6.14
C LEU A 118 -42.35 -1.31 -6.49
N ARG A 119 -41.44 -0.33 -6.42
CA ARG A 119 -41.76 1.08 -6.66
C ARG A 119 -41.51 1.55 -8.08
N LEU A 120 -40.40 1.12 -8.68
CA LEU A 120 -40.02 1.53 -10.03
C LEU A 120 -40.35 0.47 -11.08
N ARG A 121 -40.92 -0.68 -10.68
CA ARG A 121 -41.32 -1.79 -11.56
C ARG A 121 -40.18 -2.29 -12.46
N LEU A 122 -38.94 -2.16 -11.99
CA LEU A 122 -37.77 -2.60 -12.74
C LEU A 122 -37.71 -4.14 -12.80
N PRO A 123 -37.28 -4.71 -13.94
CA PRO A 123 -37.10 -6.15 -14.06
C PRO A 123 -35.95 -6.64 -13.16
N PRO A 124 -35.98 -7.90 -12.68
CA PRO A 124 -34.96 -8.44 -11.77
C PRO A 124 -33.52 -8.33 -12.33
N ALA A 125 -33.39 -8.47 -13.66
CA ALA A 125 -32.12 -8.39 -14.37
C ALA A 125 -31.44 -7.01 -14.27
N LEU A 126 -32.21 -5.93 -14.09
CA LEU A 126 -31.68 -4.57 -13.92
C LEU A 126 -31.66 -4.15 -12.45
N ALA A 127 -32.67 -4.57 -11.67
CA ALA A 127 -32.82 -4.18 -10.28
C ALA A 127 -31.66 -4.70 -9.40
N LEU A 128 -31.20 -5.94 -9.62
CA LEU A 128 -30.13 -6.53 -8.81
C LEU A 128 -28.75 -5.90 -9.09
N PRO A 129 -28.25 -5.79 -10.34
CA PRO A 129 -26.98 -5.13 -10.61
C PRO A 129 -26.95 -3.67 -10.15
N LEU A 130 -28.06 -2.94 -10.34
CA LEU A 130 -28.17 -1.55 -9.89
C LEU A 130 -28.11 -1.44 -8.37
N ALA A 131 -28.82 -2.34 -7.66
CA ALA A 131 -28.79 -2.36 -6.20
C ALA A 131 -27.41 -2.71 -5.64
N VAL A 132 -26.71 -3.68 -6.25
CA VAL A 132 -25.34 -4.07 -5.85
C VAL A 132 -24.36 -2.93 -6.10
N ALA A 133 -24.40 -2.32 -7.29
CA ALA A 133 -23.51 -1.22 -7.65
C ALA A 133 -23.73 0.01 -6.76
N ALA A 134 -24.99 0.38 -6.53
CA ALA A 134 -25.34 1.49 -5.64
C ALA A 134 -24.95 1.22 -4.19
N ALA A 135 -25.19 0.00 -3.68
CA ALA A 135 -24.84 -0.38 -2.31
C ALA A 135 -23.34 -0.31 -2.05
N ALA A 136 -22.53 -0.84 -2.98
CA ALA A 136 -21.09 -0.76 -2.89
C ALA A 136 -20.58 0.68 -3.01
N GLN A 137 -21.08 1.43 -3.98
CA GLN A 137 -20.66 2.83 -4.19
C GLN A 137 -20.96 3.67 -2.95
N LEU A 138 -22.16 3.58 -2.40
CA LEU A 138 -22.55 4.36 -1.20
C LEU A 138 -21.73 3.95 0.02
N SER A 139 -21.39 2.67 0.16
CA SER A 139 -20.57 2.21 1.29
C SER A 139 -19.09 2.60 1.15
N CYS A 140 -18.57 2.69 -0.06
CA CYS A 140 -17.18 3.06 -0.32
C CYS A 140 -16.98 4.57 -0.46
N ALA A 141 -18.02 5.34 -0.79
CA ALA A 141 -17.93 6.75 -1.10
C ALA A 141 -17.22 7.59 -0.01
N PRO A 142 -17.50 7.43 1.30
CA PRO A 142 -16.76 8.18 2.32
C PRO A 142 -15.25 7.89 2.34
N LEU A 143 -14.86 6.64 2.08
CA LEU A 143 -13.45 6.24 2.01
C LEU A 143 -12.81 6.76 0.72
N LEU A 144 -13.53 6.74 -0.40
CA LEU A 144 -13.02 7.26 -1.67
C LEU A 144 -12.76 8.77 -1.62
N LEU A 145 -13.56 9.53 -0.86
CA LEU A 145 -13.35 10.97 -0.66
C LEU A 145 -12.07 11.31 0.11
N LEU A 146 -11.47 10.34 0.82
CA LEU A 146 -10.15 10.52 1.44
C LEU A 146 -9.01 10.39 0.42
N LEU A 147 -9.27 9.73 -0.71
CA LEU A 147 -8.26 9.40 -1.73
C LEU A 147 -8.34 10.32 -2.96
N GLN A 148 -9.54 10.78 -3.31
CA GLN A 148 -9.75 11.62 -4.48
C GLN A 148 -10.96 12.55 -4.31
N PRO A 149 -10.92 13.74 -4.92
CA PRO A 149 -12.04 14.67 -4.87
C PRO A 149 -13.25 14.17 -5.65
N GLY A 150 -14.43 14.32 -5.04
CA GLY A 150 -15.72 14.14 -5.69
C GLY A 150 -16.29 12.72 -5.69
N LEU A 151 -17.59 12.64 -6.03
CA LEU A 151 -18.36 11.40 -6.03
C LEU A 151 -18.65 10.95 -7.46
N SER A 152 -18.13 9.78 -7.83
CA SER A 152 -18.39 9.17 -9.14
C SER A 152 -19.76 8.50 -9.19
N LEU A 153 -20.78 9.26 -9.64
CA LEU A 153 -22.10 8.71 -9.97
C LEU A 153 -22.06 7.88 -11.25
N GLY A 154 -21.23 8.29 -12.21
CA GLY A 154 -20.99 7.56 -13.46
C GLY A 154 -20.50 6.13 -13.23
N GLY A 155 -19.77 5.90 -12.14
CA GLY A 155 -19.30 4.58 -11.73
C GLY A 155 -20.43 3.57 -11.47
N VAL A 156 -21.61 3.99 -11.03
CA VAL A 156 -22.76 3.08 -10.85
C VAL A 156 -23.26 2.59 -12.21
N VAL A 157 -23.42 3.50 -13.17
CA VAL A 157 -23.87 3.18 -14.53
C VAL A 157 -22.86 2.28 -15.24
N ALA A 158 -21.58 2.63 -15.17
CA ALA A 158 -20.50 1.84 -15.76
C ALA A 158 -20.49 0.40 -15.20
N ASN A 159 -20.61 0.23 -13.88
CA ASN A 159 -20.64 -1.11 -13.25
C ASN A 159 -21.87 -1.93 -13.67
N VAL A 160 -23.05 -1.30 -13.82
CA VAL A 160 -24.25 -1.98 -14.30
C VAL A 160 -24.08 -2.44 -15.74
N LEU A 161 -23.58 -1.57 -16.62
CA LEU A 161 -23.34 -1.87 -18.03
C LEU A 161 -22.24 -2.92 -18.25
N ALA A 162 -21.22 -2.93 -17.38
CA ALA A 162 -20.13 -3.90 -17.42
C ALA A 162 -20.52 -5.29 -16.85
N SER A 163 -21.54 -5.34 -15.99
CA SER A 163 -21.92 -6.57 -15.26
C SER A 163 -22.22 -7.80 -16.13
N PRO A 164 -22.85 -7.70 -17.32
CA PRO A 164 -23.09 -8.87 -18.17
C PRO A 164 -21.83 -9.36 -18.87
N ALA A 165 -20.91 -8.45 -19.21
CA ALA A 165 -19.70 -8.77 -19.96
C ALA A 165 -18.60 -9.40 -19.07
N ALA A 166 -18.52 -9.00 -17.80
CA ALA A 166 -17.46 -9.45 -16.89
C ALA A 166 -17.41 -10.98 -16.66
N PRO A 167 -18.53 -11.70 -16.42
CA PRO A 167 -18.52 -13.16 -16.32
C PRO A 167 -18.06 -13.86 -17.61
N VAL A 168 -18.47 -13.34 -18.77
CA VAL A 168 -18.14 -13.90 -20.09
C VAL A 168 -16.64 -13.73 -20.36
N GLY A 169 -16.12 -12.52 -20.18
CA GLY A 169 -14.69 -12.25 -20.35
C GLY A 169 -13.82 -13.06 -19.39
N THR A 170 -14.23 -13.16 -18.12
CA THR A 170 -13.52 -13.97 -17.12
C THR A 170 -13.51 -15.45 -17.49
N GLY A 171 -14.66 -15.99 -17.94
CA GLY A 171 -14.78 -17.38 -18.37
C GLY A 171 -13.90 -17.69 -19.59
N LEU A 172 -13.94 -16.83 -20.61
CA LEU A 172 -13.12 -16.98 -21.81
C LEU A 172 -11.62 -16.85 -21.50
N GLY A 173 -11.22 -15.91 -20.65
CA GLY A 173 -9.83 -15.74 -20.24
C GLY A 173 -9.28 -16.94 -19.45
N LEU A 174 -10.07 -17.48 -18.51
CA LEU A 174 -9.69 -18.70 -17.78
C LEU A 174 -9.61 -19.92 -18.70
N ALA A 175 -10.55 -20.05 -19.65
CA ALA A 175 -10.50 -21.12 -20.64
C ALA A 175 -9.26 -20.98 -21.54
N ALA A 176 -8.95 -19.77 -22.01
CA ALA A 176 -7.77 -19.49 -22.81
C ALA A 176 -6.50 -19.89 -22.07
N LEU A 177 -6.37 -19.55 -20.78
CA LEU A 177 -5.20 -19.91 -19.97
C LEU A 177 -4.96 -21.43 -19.91
N VAL A 178 -6.03 -22.24 -19.81
CA VAL A 178 -5.92 -23.70 -19.76
C VAL A 178 -5.62 -24.28 -21.15
N VAL A 179 -6.23 -23.72 -22.19
CA VAL A 179 -6.16 -24.26 -23.56
C VAL A 179 -4.89 -23.83 -24.29
N LEU A 180 -4.36 -22.64 -24.02
CA LEU A 180 -3.21 -22.08 -24.74
C LEU A 180 -1.95 -22.97 -24.69
N PRO A 181 -1.58 -23.58 -23.54
CA PRO A 181 -0.46 -24.53 -23.49
C PRO A 181 -0.74 -25.86 -24.20
N LEU A 182 -2.02 -26.26 -24.31
CA LEU A 182 -2.42 -27.54 -24.91
C LEU A 182 -2.61 -27.45 -26.44
N CYS A 183 -3.17 -26.33 -26.90
CA CYS A 183 -3.45 -26.06 -28.30
C CYS A 183 -3.38 -24.55 -28.55
N GLY A 184 -2.22 -24.08 -29.02
CA GLY A 184 -1.99 -22.64 -29.23
C GLY A 184 -3.02 -21.96 -30.14
N LYS A 185 -3.49 -22.65 -31.19
CA LYS A 185 -4.52 -22.12 -32.11
C LYS A 185 -5.89 -21.94 -31.46
N LEU A 186 -6.32 -22.90 -30.64
CA LEU A 186 -7.61 -22.80 -29.96
C LEU A 186 -7.54 -21.80 -28.81
N GLY A 187 -6.41 -21.75 -28.11
CA GLY A 187 -6.15 -20.77 -27.06
C GLY A 187 -6.15 -19.33 -27.59
N SER A 188 -5.50 -19.07 -28.74
CA SER A 188 -5.50 -17.73 -29.34
C SER A 188 -6.90 -17.27 -29.77
N VAL A 189 -7.73 -18.17 -30.31
CA VAL A 189 -9.14 -17.87 -30.62
C VAL A 189 -9.92 -17.49 -29.35
N LEU A 190 -9.70 -18.20 -28.23
CA LEU A 190 -10.34 -17.85 -26.97
C LEU A 190 -9.89 -16.48 -26.43
N VAL A 191 -8.61 -16.12 -26.61
CA VAL A 191 -8.10 -14.78 -26.28
C VAL A 191 -8.80 -13.71 -27.13
N GLU A 192 -8.87 -13.89 -28.45
CA GLU A 192 -9.57 -12.97 -29.36
C GLU A 192 -11.05 -12.81 -28.99
N LEU A 193 -11.72 -13.90 -28.63
CA LEU A 193 -13.09 -13.85 -28.14
C LEU A 193 -13.21 -13.10 -26.80
N ALA A 194 -12.21 -13.19 -25.92
CA ALA A 194 -12.17 -12.46 -24.65
C ALA A 194 -11.94 -10.94 -24.82
N VAL A 195 -11.35 -10.51 -25.95
CA VAL A 195 -11.17 -9.07 -26.26
C VAL A 195 -12.51 -8.34 -26.40
N TRP A 196 -13.54 -8.99 -26.95
CA TRP A 196 -14.87 -8.38 -27.12
C TRP A 196 -15.54 -7.95 -25.81
N PRO A 197 -15.72 -8.82 -24.79
CA PRO A 197 -16.23 -8.40 -23.50
C PRO A 197 -15.30 -7.39 -22.80
N ALA A 198 -13.98 -7.48 -22.99
CA ALA A 198 -13.06 -6.47 -22.45
C ALA A 198 -13.29 -5.08 -23.07
N ARG A 199 -13.46 -5.00 -24.41
CA ARG A 199 -13.82 -3.77 -25.13
C ARG A 199 -15.17 -3.22 -24.68
N TRP A 200 -16.15 -4.08 -24.44
CA TRP A 200 -17.43 -3.66 -23.86
C TRP A 200 -17.21 -3.01 -22.50
N ILE A 201 -16.51 -3.67 -21.58
CA ILE A 201 -16.25 -3.11 -20.24
C ILE A 201 -15.56 -1.73 -20.33
N ALA A 202 -14.58 -1.59 -21.23
CA ALA A 202 -13.91 -0.31 -21.49
C ALA A 202 -14.90 0.75 -22.02
N ALA A 203 -15.74 0.39 -22.99
CA ALA A 203 -16.77 1.29 -23.54
C ALA A 203 -17.80 1.70 -22.48
N ALA A 204 -18.20 0.79 -21.59
CA ALA A 204 -19.09 1.08 -20.47
C ALA A 204 -18.46 2.10 -19.49
N GLY A 205 -17.13 2.01 -19.27
CA GLY A 205 -16.37 3.01 -18.52
C GLY A 205 -16.41 4.39 -19.18
N ASN A 206 -16.15 4.45 -20.49
CA ASN A 206 -16.19 5.72 -21.25
C ASN A 206 -17.57 6.36 -21.20
N VAL A 207 -18.65 5.59 -21.37
CA VAL A 207 -20.02 6.09 -21.21
C VAL A 207 -20.25 6.63 -19.80
N GLY A 208 -19.74 5.95 -18.77
CA GLY A 208 -19.84 6.40 -17.39
C GLY A 208 -19.18 7.75 -17.14
N VAL A 209 -18.06 8.06 -17.82
CA VAL A 209 -17.34 9.33 -17.69
C VAL A 209 -17.99 10.45 -18.49
N SER A 210 -18.53 10.15 -19.68
CA SER A 210 -19.09 11.15 -20.59
C SER A 210 -20.48 11.68 -20.20
N LEU A 211 -21.12 11.11 -19.17
CA LEU A 211 -22.44 11.56 -18.73
C LEU A 211 -22.37 12.93 -18.02
N PRO A 212 -23.30 13.87 -18.31
CA PRO A 212 -23.36 15.13 -17.57
C PRO A 212 -23.66 14.85 -16.08
N GLY A 213 -22.81 15.36 -15.19
CA GLY A 213 -22.90 15.08 -13.75
C GLY A 213 -22.33 13.72 -13.34
N ALA A 214 -21.53 13.05 -14.18
CA ALA A 214 -20.85 11.79 -13.85
C ALA A 214 -20.00 11.89 -12.56
N ARG A 215 -19.44 13.07 -12.30
CA ARG A 215 -18.79 13.42 -11.03
C ARG A 215 -19.55 14.55 -10.37
N LEU A 216 -20.02 14.33 -9.15
CA LEU A 216 -20.52 15.39 -8.28
C LEU A 216 -19.35 15.96 -7.49
N PHE A 217 -19.23 17.29 -7.52
CA PHE A 217 -18.29 17.98 -6.65
C PHE A 217 -18.74 17.82 -5.19
N TRP A 218 -17.86 17.26 -4.37
CA TRP A 218 -18.03 17.11 -2.93
C TRP A 218 -16.69 17.43 -2.26
N PRO A 219 -16.65 18.10 -1.10
CA PRO A 219 -15.40 18.41 -0.41
C PRO A 219 -14.53 17.16 -0.26
N GLU A 220 -13.22 17.28 -0.44
CA GLU A 220 -12.27 16.19 -0.28
C GLU A 220 -11.79 16.04 1.18
N GLY A 221 -11.10 14.93 1.45
CA GLY A 221 -10.51 14.63 2.75
C GLY A 221 -11.55 14.42 3.86
N TRP A 222 -11.09 14.62 5.10
CA TRP A 222 -11.85 14.34 6.32
C TRP A 222 -13.21 15.04 6.40
N ARG A 223 -13.26 16.31 5.99
CA ARG A 223 -14.48 17.12 6.03
C ARG A 223 -15.51 16.57 5.05
N GLY A 224 -15.05 16.18 3.86
CA GLY A 224 -15.84 15.46 2.85
C GLY A 224 -16.43 14.15 3.35
N ALA A 225 -15.56 13.28 3.85
CA ALA A 225 -15.94 11.95 4.35
C ALA A 225 -16.94 12.03 5.51
N LEU A 226 -16.71 12.91 6.49
CA LEU A 226 -17.58 13.09 7.65
C LEU A 226 -18.95 13.66 7.27
N SER A 227 -18.98 14.71 6.43
CA SER A 227 -20.23 15.32 5.96
C SER A 227 -21.08 14.34 5.15
N LEU A 228 -20.45 13.55 4.27
CA LEU A 228 -21.16 12.53 3.50
C LEU A 228 -21.68 11.41 4.41
N SER A 229 -20.86 10.94 5.35
CA SER A 229 -21.26 9.90 6.31
C SER A 229 -22.43 10.36 7.16
N LEU A 230 -22.41 11.61 7.63
CA LEU A 230 -23.52 12.22 8.36
C LEU A 230 -24.77 12.30 7.50
N ALA A 231 -24.66 12.77 6.25
CA ALA A 231 -25.78 12.83 5.32
C ALA A 231 -26.40 11.45 5.07
N LEU A 232 -25.59 10.42 4.82
CA LEU A 232 -26.04 9.05 4.65
C LEU A 232 -26.72 8.50 5.92
N ALA A 233 -26.18 8.79 7.10
CA ALA A 233 -26.77 8.40 8.38
C ALA A 233 -28.12 9.08 8.63
N LEU A 234 -28.23 10.39 8.34
CA LEU A 234 -29.49 11.15 8.46
C LEU A 234 -30.56 10.63 7.50
N ILE A 235 -30.19 10.37 6.23
CA ILE A 235 -31.10 9.77 5.23
C ILE A 235 -31.55 8.37 5.69
N GLY A 236 -30.62 7.54 6.14
CA GLY A 236 -30.93 6.21 6.69
C GLY A 236 -31.88 6.28 7.89
N GLY A 237 -31.62 7.20 8.82
CA GLY A 237 -32.45 7.47 10.00
C GLY A 237 -33.86 7.92 9.62
N ALA A 238 -33.99 8.88 8.71
CA ALA A 238 -35.26 9.39 8.21
C ALA A 238 -36.10 8.29 7.53
N ILE A 239 -35.47 7.41 6.74
CA ILE A 239 -36.14 6.27 6.09
C ILE A 239 -36.69 5.28 7.13
N VAL A 240 -35.94 5.02 8.21
CA VAL A 240 -36.37 4.13 9.31
C VAL A 240 -37.52 4.75 10.10
N LEU A 241 -37.41 6.04 10.46
CA LEU A 241 -38.44 6.80 11.16
C LEU A 241 -39.74 6.94 10.35
N GLY A 242 -39.64 7.22 9.06
CA GLY A 242 -40.79 7.31 8.15
C GLY A 242 -41.54 5.98 8.00
N ARG A 243 -40.82 4.85 7.98
CA ARG A 243 -41.43 3.51 7.99
C ARG A 243 -42.19 3.23 9.28
N ARG A 244 -41.68 3.68 10.43
CA ARG A 244 -42.38 3.57 11.73
C ARG A 244 -43.66 4.39 11.76
N ALA A 245 -43.61 5.63 11.30
CA ALA A 245 -44.78 6.51 11.23
C ALA A 245 -45.86 5.97 10.28
N GLY A 246 -45.47 5.39 9.14
CA GLY A 246 -46.39 4.73 8.20
C GLY A 246 -47.07 3.49 8.77
N LEU A 247 -46.32 2.63 9.48
CA LEU A 247 -46.86 1.45 10.15
C LEU A 247 -47.78 1.81 11.34
N ALA A 248 -47.45 2.86 12.08
CA ALA A 248 -48.28 3.38 13.17
C ALA A 248 -49.60 3.99 12.64
N ARG A 249 -49.56 4.77 11.56
CA ARG A 249 -50.77 5.33 10.90
C ARG A 249 -51.62 4.25 10.23
N GLY A 250 -51.01 3.21 9.67
CA GLY A 250 -51.73 2.06 9.10
C GLY A 250 -52.51 1.25 10.15
N ARG A 251 -51.98 1.14 11.38
CA ARG A 251 -52.70 0.53 12.52
C ARG A 251 -53.91 1.36 12.97
N LEU A 252 -53.83 2.69 12.91
CA LEU A 252 -54.92 3.58 13.29
C LEU A 252 -56.03 3.67 12.22
N ARG A 253 -55.70 3.55 10.93
CA ARG A 253 -56.69 3.54 9.83
C ARG A 253 -57.33 2.18 9.58
N GLY A 254 -56.66 1.08 9.92
CA GLY A 254 -57.18 -0.29 9.78
C GLY A 254 -58.23 -0.69 10.82
N ALA A 255 -58.47 0.13 11.85
CA ALA A 255 -59.50 -0.11 12.87
C ALA A 255 -60.91 0.38 12.46
N ARG A 256 -61.08 0.94 11.25
CA ARG A 256 -62.36 1.54 10.81
C ARG A 256 -62.99 0.95 9.55
N ARG A 257 -62.40 -0.05 8.91
CA ARG A 257 -63.05 -0.80 7.82
C ARG A 257 -62.76 -2.29 7.97
N GLY A 258 -63.77 -3.02 8.44
CA GLY A 258 -63.78 -4.48 8.46
C GLY A 258 -63.78 -5.05 7.04
N GLY A 259 -63.23 -6.25 6.92
CA GLY A 259 -63.35 -7.10 5.73
C GLY A 259 -62.13 -7.10 4.80
N THR A 260 -61.17 -7.99 5.10
CA THR A 260 -60.69 -9.09 4.24
C THR A 260 -59.21 -9.41 4.49
N SER A 261 -58.97 -10.71 4.64
CA SER A 261 -57.68 -11.35 4.91
C SER A 261 -56.68 -11.09 3.78
N TRP A 262 -55.65 -10.29 4.06
CA TRP A 262 -54.40 -10.30 3.31
C TRP A 262 -53.28 -10.69 4.27
N VAL A 263 -52.57 -11.76 3.90
CA VAL A 263 -51.46 -12.38 4.62
C VAL A 263 -50.46 -11.32 5.10
N ARG A 264 -50.42 -11.10 6.41
CA ARG A 264 -49.47 -10.19 7.06
C ARG A 264 -48.13 -10.92 7.16
N ILE A 265 -47.19 -10.63 6.26
CA ILE A 265 -45.78 -10.95 6.49
C ILE A 265 -45.29 -10.03 7.61
N ALA A 266 -45.39 -10.50 8.85
CA ALA A 266 -44.83 -9.83 10.02
C ALA A 266 -43.31 -9.97 9.99
N VAL A 267 -42.62 -9.01 9.37
CA VAL A 267 -41.16 -8.89 9.51
C VAL A 267 -40.89 -8.41 10.95
N PRO A 268 -40.16 -9.17 11.80
CA PRO A 268 -39.95 -8.80 13.19
C PRO A 268 -39.03 -7.57 13.27
N SER A 269 -39.64 -6.41 13.52
CA SER A 269 -39.02 -5.08 13.58
C SER A 269 -37.91 -4.91 14.62
N ARG A 270 -37.77 -5.83 15.58
CA ARG A 270 -36.70 -5.83 16.58
C ARG A 270 -35.35 -6.31 16.04
N GLY A 271 -35.34 -7.24 15.06
CA GLY A 271 -34.11 -7.74 14.44
C GLY A 271 -33.45 -6.73 13.50
N LEU A 272 -34.25 -6.02 12.69
CA LEU A 272 -33.75 -5.02 11.74
C LEU A 272 -33.11 -3.80 12.43
N LEU A 273 -33.63 -3.40 13.59
CA LEU A 273 -33.12 -2.24 14.32
C LEU A 273 -31.82 -2.55 15.08
N GLY A 274 -31.71 -3.76 15.61
CA GLY A 274 -30.46 -4.27 16.18
C GLY A 274 -29.39 -4.32 15.11
N VAL A 275 -29.67 -4.97 13.97
CA VAL A 275 -28.77 -5.04 12.82
C VAL A 275 -28.37 -3.64 12.34
N ALA A 276 -29.29 -2.70 12.12
CA ALA A 276 -28.95 -1.35 11.68
C ALA A 276 -28.09 -0.56 12.69
N ARG A 277 -28.32 -0.70 14.00
CA ARG A 277 -27.48 -0.04 15.04
C ARG A 277 -26.09 -0.66 15.12
N THR A 278 -25.99 -1.99 15.07
CA THR A 278 -24.70 -2.69 15.05
C THR A 278 -23.91 -2.35 13.80
N LEU A 279 -24.57 -2.12 12.66
CA LEU A 279 -23.93 -1.74 11.40
C LEU A 279 -23.50 -0.28 11.34
N MET A 280 -24.29 0.63 11.92
CA MET A 280 -23.86 2.01 12.09
C MET A 280 -22.71 2.11 13.10
N ALA A 281 -22.74 1.34 14.19
CA ALA A 281 -21.65 1.29 15.17
C ALA A 281 -20.39 0.61 14.62
N ALA A 282 -20.54 -0.47 13.83
CA ALA A 282 -19.42 -1.15 13.18
C ALA A 282 -18.86 -0.34 12.00
N GLY A 283 -19.71 0.32 11.21
CA GLY A 283 -19.29 1.23 10.15
C GLY A 283 -18.62 2.49 10.72
N ALA A 284 -19.22 3.11 11.74
CA ALA A 284 -18.60 4.22 12.45
C ALA A 284 -17.31 3.79 13.17
N GLY A 285 -17.26 2.61 13.79
CA GLY A 285 -16.06 2.08 14.45
C GLY A 285 -14.95 1.69 13.47
N LEU A 286 -15.28 1.14 12.30
CA LEU A 286 -14.32 0.83 11.23
C LEU A 286 -13.79 2.11 10.60
N ILE A 287 -14.67 3.09 10.33
CA ILE A 287 -14.27 4.40 9.81
C ILE A 287 -13.43 5.11 10.87
N LEU A 288 -13.96 5.39 12.07
CA LEU A 288 -13.22 6.07 13.15
C LEU A 288 -11.91 5.33 13.50
N GLY A 289 -11.91 3.99 13.44
CA GLY A 289 -10.75 3.14 13.62
C GLY A 289 -9.67 3.39 12.56
N VAL A 290 -9.98 3.12 11.29
CA VAL A 290 -9.06 3.26 10.15
C VAL A 290 -8.63 4.71 9.94
N THR A 291 -9.50 5.66 10.29
CA THR A 291 -9.35 7.04 9.87
C THR A 291 -8.83 7.94 11.02
N ALA A 292 -9.32 7.81 12.25
CA ALA A 292 -8.83 8.64 13.36
C ALA A 292 -7.88 7.88 14.29
N VAL A 293 -8.24 6.65 14.67
CA VAL A 293 -7.50 5.90 15.70
C VAL A 293 -6.17 5.40 15.13
N VAL A 294 -6.14 4.78 13.95
CA VAL A 294 -4.90 4.19 13.43
C VAL A 294 -3.87 5.27 13.05
N PRO A 295 -4.18 6.30 12.23
CA PRO A 295 -3.24 7.38 11.95
C PRO A 295 -2.84 8.16 13.21
N GLY A 296 -3.78 8.32 14.16
CA GLY A 296 -3.50 8.93 15.46
C GLY A 296 -2.54 8.10 16.31
N THR A 297 -2.71 6.78 16.37
CA THR A 297 -1.82 5.87 17.10
C THR A 297 -0.45 5.71 16.44
N VAL A 298 -0.39 5.73 15.09
CA VAL A 298 0.86 5.73 14.34
C VAL A 298 1.60 7.03 14.61
N ARG A 299 0.95 8.20 14.49
CA ARG A 299 1.55 9.50 14.82
C ARG A 299 1.99 9.61 16.29
N LEU A 300 1.23 9.04 17.23
CA LEU A 300 1.63 8.95 18.64
C LEU A 300 2.86 8.04 18.85
N GLY A 301 3.07 7.07 17.96
CA GLY A 301 4.20 6.16 17.98
C GLY A 301 5.41 6.65 17.18
N THR A 302 5.21 7.59 16.24
CA THR A 302 6.26 8.22 15.45
C THR A 302 7.13 9.09 16.35
N PRO A 303 8.47 8.91 16.34
CA PRO A 303 9.35 9.79 17.10
C PRO A 303 9.22 11.22 16.58
N HIS A 304 9.24 12.19 17.49
CA HIS A 304 9.36 13.62 17.14
C HIS A 304 10.81 14.11 17.31
N ASP A 305 11.64 13.36 18.02
CA ASP A 305 13.05 13.62 18.33
C ASP A 305 14.02 13.07 17.27
N TRP A 306 13.54 12.79 16.06
CA TRP A 306 14.37 12.24 14.99
C TRP A 306 15.39 13.26 14.47
N VAL A 307 16.56 12.75 14.13
CA VAL A 307 17.66 13.48 13.48
C VAL A 307 17.81 13.13 12.00
N VAL A 308 17.45 11.89 11.64
CA VAL A 308 17.48 11.38 10.27
C VAL A 308 16.22 10.56 10.01
N VAL A 309 15.64 10.69 8.83
CA VAL A 309 14.59 9.80 8.33
C VAL A 309 14.95 9.35 6.92
N ALA A 310 15.00 8.04 6.68
CA ALA A 310 14.96 7.47 5.35
C ALA A 310 13.51 7.14 5.00
N CYS A 311 12.95 7.82 4.01
CA CYS A 311 11.59 7.59 3.53
C CYS A 311 11.52 6.33 2.67
N ASP A 312 10.49 5.53 2.87
CA ASP A 312 10.14 4.46 1.93
C ASP A 312 9.45 5.06 0.72
N VAL A 313 10.24 5.37 -0.31
CA VAL A 313 9.80 5.90 -1.60
C VAL A 313 9.90 4.87 -2.72
N GLY A 314 9.98 3.58 -2.36
CA GLY A 314 10.24 2.52 -3.32
C GLY A 314 11.71 2.49 -3.78
N GLN A 315 11.93 2.33 -5.08
CA GLN A 315 13.28 2.29 -5.66
C GLN A 315 13.78 3.71 -5.92
N GLY A 316 14.40 4.30 -4.89
CA GLY A 316 15.00 5.62 -4.95
C GLY A 316 15.45 6.11 -3.58
N ASP A 317 15.84 7.38 -3.52
CA ASP A 317 16.31 8.04 -2.30
C ASP A 317 15.42 9.23 -1.93
N ALA A 318 15.03 9.28 -0.66
CA ALA A 318 14.53 10.48 -0.01
C ALA A 318 14.91 10.43 1.47
N VAL A 319 15.86 11.28 1.88
CA VAL A 319 16.39 11.29 3.25
C VAL A 319 16.25 12.67 3.88
N MET A 320 15.55 12.76 5.00
CA MET A 320 15.39 14.01 5.76
C MET A 320 16.37 14.08 6.92
N LEU A 321 16.89 15.27 7.18
CA LEU A 321 17.70 15.59 8.34
C LEU A 321 17.17 16.85 9.01
N ARG A 322 17.19 16.88 10.34
CA ARG A 322 16.91 18.09 11.12
C ARG A 322 17.51 17.98 12.51
N ASP A 323 17.74 19.12 13.16
CA ASP A 323 17.96 19.12 14.60
C ASP A 323 16.61 19.06 15.35
N PRO A 324 16.45 18.18 16.36
CA PRO A 324 15.24 18.11 17.16
C PRO A 324 14.89 19.40 17.90
N GLY A 325 15.88 20.25 18.20
CA GLY A 325 15.72 21.57 18.80
C GLY A 325 15.22 22.64 17.82
N SER A 326 15.30 22.39 16.50
CA SER A 326 14.79 23.27 15.45
C SER A 326 13.91 22.50 14.45
N PRO A 327 12.75 21.97 14.89
CA PRO A 327 11.98 20.99 14.14
C PRO A 327 11.44 21.50 12.78
N GLY A 328 11.39 22.81 12.56
CA GLY A 328 10.94 23.44 11.31
C GLY A 328 12.01 23.68 10.25
N ASP A 329 13.28 23.39 10.55
CA ASP A 329 14.40 23.50 9.61
C ASP A 329 14.83 22.12 9.13
N VAL A 330 14.13 21.62 8.11
CA VAL A 330 14.38 20.29 7.53
C VAL A 330 15.22 20.41 6.26
N MET A 331 16.32 19.67 6.21
CA MET A 331 17.06 19.38 4.99
C MET A 331 16.53 18.09 4.37
N LEU A 332 16.16 18.12 3.10
CA LEU A 332 15.77 16.93 2.34
C LEU A 332 16.86 16.62 1.29
N ILE A 333 17.29 15.38 1.25
CA ILE A 333 18.23 14.84 0.26
C ILE A 333 17.43 13.94 -0.67
N ASP A 334 17.37 14.32 -1.95
CA ASP A 334 16.60 13.64 -3.00
C ASP A 334 15.10 13.51 -2.71
N THR A 335 14.33 13.06 -3.71
CA THR A 335 12.86 13.01 -3.66
C THR A 335 12.28 11.62 -3.91
N GLY A 336 13.05 10.67 -4.40
CA GLY A 336 12.49 9.45 -4.99
C GLY A 336 11.82 9.72 -6.34
N ASP A 337 11.13 8.72 -6.87
CA ASP A 337 10.32 8.80 -8.09
C ASP A 337 8.81 8.77 -7.85
N ASP A 338 8.35 8.46 -6.64
CA ASP A 338 6.93 8.34 -6.29
C ASP A 338 6.44 9.48 -5.38
N GLU A 339 5.61 10.37 -5.94
CA GLU A 339 5.06 11.54 -5.24
C GLU A 339 4.19 11.15 -4.04
N GLU A 340 3.37 10.10 -4.15
CA GLU A 340 2.45 9.69 -3.09
C GLU A 340 3.21 9.19 -1.86
N SER A 341 4.27 8.39 -2.08
CA SER A 341 5.13 7.85 -1.02
C SER A 341 5.95 8.94 -0.35
N LEU A 342 6.48 9.91 -1.11
CA LEU A 342 7.19 11.06 -0.54
C LEU A 342 6.25 11.88 0.36
N VAL A 343 5.05 12.23 -0.14
CA VAL A 343 4.05 12.98 0.64
C VAL A 343 3.62 12.20 1.89
N ALA A 344 3.40 10.89 1.77
CA ALA A 344 3.05 10.05 2.91
C ALA A 344 4.15 10.05 3.99
N CYS A 345 5.44 10.05 3.60
CA CYS A 345 6.55 10.18 4.53
C CYS A 345 6.59 11.56 5.20
N LEU A 346 6.48 12.64 4.43
CA LEU A 346 6.44 14.02 4.96
C LEU A 346 5.29 14.18 5.97
N ASP A 347 4.10 13.69 5.64
CA ASP A 347 2.91 13.76 6.49
C ASP A 347 3.00 12.87 7.74
N LEU A 348 3.73 11.75 7.67
CA LEU A 348 4.00 10.87 8.81
C LEU A 348 4.87 11.57 9.85
N PHE A 349 5.88 12.31 9.41
CA PHE A 349 6.82 13.04 10.28
C PHE A 349 6.46 14.50 10.53
N GLY A 350 5.37 15.00 9.93
CA GLY A 350 4.85 16.36 10.13
C GLY A 350 5.75 17.43 9.52
N VAL A 351 6.28 17.18 8.33
CA VAL A 351 7.19 18.09 7.61
C VAL A 351 6.42 18.89 6.55
N ASP A 352 6.13 20.14 6.88
CA ASP A 352 5.41 21.06 5.99
C ASP A 352 6.35 22.01 5.21
N ARG A 353 7.60 22.18 5.68
CA ARG A 353 8.62 23.05 5.09
C ARG A 353 9.98 22.35 5.03
N ILE A 354 10.68 22.56 3.92
CA ILE A 354 12.02 22.09 3.62
C ILE A 354 12.91 23.32 3.42
N SER A 355 13.80 23.58 4.38
CA SER A 355 14.69 24.75 4.33
C SER A 355 15.81 24.61 3.31
N LEU A 356 16.17 23.36 2.98
CA LEU A 356 17.18 23.04 1.98
C LEU A 356 16.87 21.70 1.32
N LEU A 357 16.65 21.73 0.01
CA LEU A 357 16.64 20.53 -0.83
C LEU A 357 18.04 20.33 -1.40
N VAL A 358 18.58 19.12 -1.34
CA VAL A 358 19.81 18.74 -2.03
C VAL A 358 19.48 17.60 -2.98
N LEU A 359 19.69 17.81 -4.27
CA LEU A 359 19.56 16.77 -5.28
C LEU A 359 20.96 16.24 -5.57
N THR A 360 21.19 14.95 -5.30
CA THR A 360 22.52 14.36 -5.36
C THR A 360 23.01 14.25 -6.78
N HIS A 361 22.17 13.77 -7.68
CA HIS A 361 22.41 13.67 -9.12
C HIS A 361 21.08 13.58 -9.87
N ASN A 362 21.13 13.68 -11.19
CA ASN A 362 19.93 13.77 -12.01
C ASN A 362 19.47 12.42 -12.58
N HIS A 363 19.12 11.50 -11.69
CA HIS A 363 18.34 10.33 -12.04
C HIS A 363 16.90 10.44 -11.54
N TRP A 364 16.00 9.68 -12.18
CA TRP A 364 14.56 9.77 -11.95
C TRP A 364 14.17 9.29 -10.54
N ASP A 365 14.86 8.29 -10.03
CA ASP A 365 14.76 7.75 -8.66
C ASP A 365 15.34 8.68 -7.57
N HIS A 366 15.90 9.82 -7.96
CA HIS A 366 16.37 10.88 -7.04
C HIS A 366 15.63 12.20 -7.20
N THR A 367 15.06 12.46 -8.38
CA THR A 367 14.44 13.77 -8.72
C THR A 367 13.01 13.66 -9.24
N GLY A 368 12.46 12.45 -9.34
CA GLY A 368 11.18 12.17 -10.01
C GLY A 368 10.00 12.81 -9.30
N ALA A 369 9.95 12.72 -7.98
CA ALA A 369 8.86 13.24 -7.15
C ALA A 369 8.95 14.74 -6.80
N LEU A 370 9.79 15.52 -7.51
CA LEU A 370 9.99 16.94 -7.21
C LEU A 370 8.70 17.77 -7.21
N GLU A 371 7.71 17.42 -8.04
CA GLU A 371 6.45 18.17 -8.15
C GLU A 371 5.56 18.01 -6.89
N ALA A 372 5.84 17.02 -6.03
CA ALA A 372 5.19 16.89 -4.72
C ALA A 372 5.58 18.01 -3.75
N LEU A 373 6.65 18.76 -4.03
CA LEU A 373 7.25 19.74 -3.13
C LEU A 373 6.81 21.20 -3.39
N VAL A 374 5.81 21.42 -4.25
CA VAL A 374 5.28 22.76 -4.58
C VAL A 374 4.99 23.55 -3.30
N GLY A 375 5.63 24.73 -3.18
CA GLY A 375 5.41 25.65 -2.07
C GLY A 375 5.97 25.19 -0.72
N ARG A 376 6.77 24.11 -0.67
CA ARG A 376 7.39 23.59 0.57
C ARG A 376 8.88 23.87 0.68
N VAL A 377 9.57 24.21 -0.42
CA VAL A 377 11.05 24.29 -0.48
C VAL A 377 11.53 25.73 -0.57
N ASP A 378 12.45 26.12 0.32
CA ASP A 378 13.00 27.48 0.34
C ASP A 378 14.15 27.68 -0.66
N ARG A 379 15.02 26.68 -0.81
CA ARG A 379 16.16 26.69 -1.73
C ARG A 379 16.65 25.28 -2.02
N ALA A 380 17.30 25.11 -3.17
CA ALA A 380 17.87 23.85 -3.63
C ALA A 380 19.38 23.94 -3.93
N ILE A 381 20.09 22.84 -3.72
CA ILE A 381 21.44 22.59 -4.25
C ILE A 381 21.34 21.50 -5.30
N LEU A 382 21.93 21.76 -6.46
CA LEU A 382 21.92 20.89 -7.63
C LEU A 382 23.28 20.22 -7.85
N PRO A 383 23.33 19.03 -8.48
CA PRO A 383 24.58 18.44 -8.93
C PRO A 383 25.26 19.29 -10.00
N LYS A 384 26.53 18.97 -10.28
CA LYS A 384 27.24 19.50 -11.45
C LYS A 384 26.70 18.90 -12.74
N GLU A 385 26.80 19.66 -13.82
CA GLU A 385 26.40 19.23 -15.16
C GLU A 385 27.27 18.06 -15.67
N SER A 386 26.63 16.96 -16.09
CA SER A 386 27.31 15.87 -16.81
C SER A 386 27.62 16.29 -18.26
N VAL A 387 28.70 15.75 -18.83
CA VAL A 387 29.23 16.24 -20.12
C VAL A 387 28.63 15.52 -21.33
N ASP A 388 27.93 14.41 -21.10
CA ASP A 388 27.19 13.70 -22.15
C ASP A 388 25.89 14.43 -22.51
N ASP A 389 25.50 14.36 -23.79
CA ASP A 389 24.33 15.12 -24.30
C ASP A 389 23.03 14.77 -23.57
N VAL A 390 22.92 13.52 -23.08
CA VAL A 390 21.79 13.04 -22.27
C VAL A 390 21.78 13.72 -20.90
N GLY A 391 22.92 13.78 -20.23
CA GLY A 391 23.07 14.47 -18.95
C GLY A 391 22.75 15.97 -19.03
N LYS A 392 23.25 16.66 -20.07
CA LYS A 392 22.96 18.10 -20.28
C LYS A 392 21.49 18.40 -20.47
N ALA A 393 20.80 17.60 -21.30
CA ALA A 393 19.37 17.75 -21.54
C ALA A 393 18.56 17.51 -20.26
N GLY A 394 18.94 16.50 -19.49
CA GLY A 394 18.33 16.21 -18.19
C GLY A 394 18.51 17.36 -17.19
N GLU A 395 19.70 17.94 -17.10
CA GLU A 395 20.01 19.03 -16.14
C GLU A 395 19.23 20.30 -16.48
N ALA A 396 19.13 20.64 -17.77
CA ALA A 396 18.30 21.76 -18.22
C ALA A 396 16.83 21.54 -17.82
N GLN A 397 16.31 20.31 -17.99
CA GLN A 397 14.97 19.94 -17.57
C GLN A 397 14.79 20.05 -16.05
N LEU A 398 15.78 19.62 -15.26
CA LEU A 398 15.72 19.72 -13.80
C LEU A 398 15.67 21.18 -13.32
N ARG A 399 16.51 22.05 -13.90
CA ARG A 399 16.50 23.49 -13.60
C ARG A 399 15.19 24.15 -14.01
N GLU A 400 14.62 23.76 -15.14
CA GLU A 400 13.29 24.23 -15.56
C GLU A 400 12.19 23.79 -14.58
N ARG A 401 12.20 22.54 -14.12
CA ARG A 401 11.25 22.04 -13.11
C ARG A 401 11.35 22.87 -11.82
N LEU A 402 12.54 23.09 -11.28
CA LEU A 402 12.74 23.93 -10.08
C LEU A 402 12.31 25.38 -10.28
N SER A 403 12.56 25.95 -11.45
CA SER A 403 12.12 27.30 -11.81
C SER A 403 10.59 27.40 -11.83
N ARG A 404 9.89 26.40 -12.40
CA ARG A 404 8.41 26.32 -12.37
C ARG A 404 7.85 26.21 -10.94
N LEU A 405 8.59 25.57 -10.05
CA LEU A 405 8.26 25.49 -8.62
C LEU A 405 8.60 26.76 -7.83
N GLY A 406 9.28 27.73 -8.45
CA GLY A 406 9.74 28.95 -7.79
C GLY A 406 10.85 28.72 -6.77
N VAL A 407 11.61 27.64 -6.89
CA VAL A 407 12.66 27.26 -5.94
C VAL A 407 14.01 27.83 -6.40
N PRO A 408 14.63 28.76 -5.65
CA PRO A 408 15.98 29.23 -5.93
C PRO A 408 16.98 28.08 -5.83
N ALA A 409 17.79 27.88 -6.87
CA ALA A 409 18.75 26.78 -6.94
C ALA A 409 20.18 27.25 -7.19
N SER A 410 21.15 26.65 -6.50
CA SER A 410 22.59 26.86 -6.72
C SER A 410 23.29 25.55 -7.01
N GLU A 411 24.37 25.58 -7.79
CA GLU A 411 25.18 24.39 -8.06
C GLU A 411 26.05 24.02 -6.84
N GLY A 412 26.06 22.73 -6.49
CA GLY A 412 26.87 22.17 -5.44
C GLY A 412 28.30 21.89 -5.89
N TYR A 413 29.26 22.12 -5.00
CA TYR A 413 30.68 21.86 -5.25
C TYR A 413 31.38 21.37 -3.98
N ARG A 414 32.46 20.62 -4.15
CA ARG A 414 33.26 20.13 -3.02
C ARG A 414 33.75 21.29 -2.15
N GLY A 415 33.55 21.18 -0.84
CA GLY A 415 33.90 22.20 0.15
C GLY A 415 32.77 23.20 0.43
N MET A 416 31.72 23.22 -0.40
CA MET A 416 30.50 23.97 -0.09
C MET A 416 29.94 23.48 1.26
N ASN A 417 29.56 24.43 2.11
CA ASN A 417 29.08 24.13 3.45
C ASN A 417 28.00 25.11 3.87
N GLY A 418 27.27 24.73 4.91
CA GLY A 418 26.24 25.58 5.50
C GLY A 418 25.85 25.08 6.88
N SER A 419 25.07 25.90 7.57
CA SER A 419 24.41 25.51 8.82
C SER A 419 23.01 26.13 8.86
N SER A 420 22.07 25.41 9.45
CA SER A 420 20.69 25.86 9.65
C SER A 420 20.07 25.06 10.78
N GLY A 421 19.43 25.75 11.74
CA GLY A 421 18.67 25.10 12.80
C GLY A 421 19.41 23.97 13.52
N GLY A 422 20.64 24.17 13.98
CA GLY A 422 21.44 23.16 14.70
C GLY A 422 22.08 22.06 13.84
N LEU A 423 21.68 21.94 12.56
CA LEU A 423 22.32 21.09 11.56
C LEU A 423 23.46 21.87 10.88
N SER A 424 24.64 21.27 10.78
CA SER A 424 25.71 21.75 9.90
C SER A 424 26.05 20.72 8.85
N TRP A 425 26.44 21.14 7.65
CA TRP A 425 26.72 20.22 6.56
C TRP A 425 27.85 20.73 5.67
N ARG A 426 28.51 19.78 5.01
CA ARG A 426 29.57 20.00 4.02
C ARG A 426 29.43 19.01 2.87
N VAL A 427 29.60 19.51 1.66
CA VAL A 427 29.71 18.71 0.44
C VAL A 427 31.15 18.21 0.32
N LEU A 428 31.35 16.89 0.37
CA LEU A 428 32.65 16.24 0.24
C LEU A 428 32.99 15.84 -1.20
N GLY A 429 31.97 15.64 -2.03
CA GLY A 429 32.10 15.27 -3.44
C GLY A 429 30.91 15.79 -4.26
N PRO A 430 30.99 15.74 -5.60
CA PRO A 430 32.01 15.05 -6.37
C PRO A 430 33.33 15.85 -6.44
N PRO A 431 34.48 15.17 -6.66
CA PRO A 431 35.75 15.85 -6.92
C PRO A 431 35.70 16.65 -8.22
N GLU A 432 36.46 17.74 -8.29
CA GLU A 432 36.62 18.54 -9.52
C GLU A 432 37.21 17.68 -10.64
N ARG A 433 36.47 17.52 -11.75
CA ARG A 433 36.90 16.81 -12.95
C ARG A 433 36.63 17.66 -14.18
N SER A 434 37.44 17.48 -15.24
CA SER A 434 37.21 18.11 -16.54
C SER A 434 35.95 17.60 -17.24
N SER A 435 35.52 16.38 -16.92
CA SER A 435 34.24 15.82 -17.33
C SER A 435 33.78 14.67 -16.43
N TYR A 436 32.46 14.56 -16.27
CA TYR A 436 31.78 13.40 -15.70
C TYR A 436 31.14 12.62 -16.86
N ARG A 437 31.37 11.30 -16.89
CA ARG A 437 30.87 10.40 -17.96
C ARG A 437 29.55 9.71 -17.63
N ASP A 438 29.14 9.79 -16.37
CA ASP A 438 27.94 9.17 -15.80
C ASP A 438 27.37 10.16 -14.77
N ALA A 439 26.06 10.27 -14.69
CA ALA A 439 25.38 11.13 -13.72
C ALA A 439 25.66 10.68 -12.28
N ASN A 440 25.88 9.38 -12.02
CA ASN A 440 26.28 8.92 -10.69
C ASN A 440 27.60 9.56 -10.21
N ALA A 441 28.52 9.85 -11.15
CA ALA A 441 29.79 10.49 -10.84
C ALA A 441 29.65 11.98 -10.47
N THR A 442 28.46 12.57 -10.69
CA THR A 442 28.13 13.92 -10.22
C THR A 442 27.48 13.94 -8.84
N SER A 443 27.24 12.76 -8.24
CA SER A 443 26.63 12.60 -6.92
C SER A 443 27.24 13.53 -5.87
N LEU A 444 26.41 14.44 -5.33
CA LEU A 444 26.77 15.22 -4.17
C LEU A 444 26.88 14.31 -2.95
N VAL A 445 28.10 14.16 -2.43
CA VAL A 445 28.35 13.46 -1.16
C VAL A 445 28.25 14.47 -0.04
N VAL A 446 27.32 14.28 0.88
CA VAL A 446 27.06 15.22 1.98
C VAL A 446 27.42 14.59 3.31
N SER A 447 28.26 15.26 4.08
CA SER A 447 28.48 14.98 5.50
C SER A 447 27.77 16.04 6.31
N ALA A 448 26.91 15.61 7.22
CA ALA A 448 26.16 16.49 8.10
C ALA A 448 26.42 16.14 9.58
N GLU A 449 26.56 17.16 10.42
CA GLU A 449 26.61 17.00 11.87
C GLU A 449 25.30 17.51 12.48
N VAL A 450 24.67 16.66 13.30
CA VAL A 450 23.41 16.94 13.97
C VAL A 450 23.38 16.25 15.32
N ALA A 451 22.94 16.95 16.38
CA ALA A 451 22.91 16.41 17.75
C ALA A 451 24.22 15.70 18.18
N GLY A 452 25.37 16.20 17.73
CA GLY A 452 26.70 15.66 18.04
C GLY A 452 27.07 14.36 17.31
N HIS A 453 26.32 13.99 16.26
CA HIS A 453 26.54 12.78 15.46
C HIS A 453 26.76 13.14 13.99
N THR A 454 27.60 12.37 13.30
CA THR A 454 27.88 12.55 11.88
C THR A 454 27.02 11.62 11.03
N VAL A 455 26.30 12.21 10.08
CA VAL A 455 25.48 11.53 9.07
C VAL A 455 26.15 11.69 7.71
N LEU A 456 26.46 10.58 7.04
CA LEU A 456 27.08 10.57 5.71
C LEU A 456 26.09 10.07 4.65
N LEU A 457 25.88 10.88 3.63
CA LEU A 457 24.96 10.63 2.51
C LEU A 457 25.80 10.48 1.24
N LEU A 458 25.84 9.27 0.70
CA LEU A 458 26.77 8.90 -0.38
C LEU A 458 26.17 9.02 -1.80
N GLY A 459 24.89 9.40 -1.92
CA GLY A 459 24.15 9.34 -3.19
C GLY A 459 24.33 7.98 -3.86
N ASP A 460 24.68 8.00 -5.14
CA ASP A 460 24.86 6.80 -5.97
C ASP A 460 26.32 6.57 -6.40
N THR A 461 27.25 7.05 -5.56
CA THR A 461 28.69 6.85 -5.73
C THR A 461 29.09 5.37 -5.86
N GLY A 462 30.04 5.10 -6.77
CA GLY A 462 30.67 3.80 -6.95
C GLY A 462 32.02 3.68 -6.23
N ALA A 463 32.68 2.54 -6.44
CA ALA A 463 33.99 2.25 -5.83
C ALA A 463 35.07 3.29 -6.17
N ASP A 464 35.07 3.82 -7.39
CA ASP A 464 36.05 4.82 -7.84
C ASP A 464 35.83 6.18 -7.16
N GLU A 465 34.57 6.63 -7.06
CA GLU A 465 34.20 7.85 -6.33
C GLU A 465 34.51 7.74 -4.84
N GLN A 466 34.23 6.58 -4.23
CA GLN A 466 34.55 6.31 -2.83
C GLN A 466 36.05 6.32 -2.56
N ARG A 467 36.87 5.77 -3.48
CA ARG A 467 38.33 5.80 -3.36
C ARG A 467 38.87 7.23 -3.43
N GLN A 468 38.36 8.01 -4.39
CA GLN A 468 38.77 9.40 -4.53
C GLN A 468 38.37 10.24 -3.32
N LEU A 469 37.20 9.95 -2.74
CA LEU A 469 36.75 10.58 -1.51
C LEU A 469 37.75 10.30 -0.35
N GLU A 470 38.21 9.06 -0.18
CA GLU A 470 39.25 8.72 0.82
C GLU A 470 40.59 9.40 0.52
N ASP A 471 41.06 9.35 -0.73
CA ASP A 471 42.34 9.91 -1.15
C ASP A 471 42.41 11.43 -0.94
N LEU A 472 41.29 12.14 -1.21
CA LEU A 472 41.21 13.59 -1.06
C LEU A 472 41.23 14.03 0.40
N GLU A 473 40.51 13.33 1.27
CA GLU A 473 40.52 13.64 2.70
C GLU A 473 41.88 13.31 3.34
N ALA A 474 42.51 12.20 2.92
CA ALA A 474 43.87 11.88 3.32
C ALA A 474 44.88 12.96 2.86
N SER A 475 44.77 13.42 1.61
CA SER A 475 45.65 14.44 1.03
C SER A 475 45.48 15.82 1.68
N ALA A 476 44.26 16.14 2.12
CA ALA A 476 43.97 17.38 2.85
C ALA A 476 44.54 17.39 4.29
N LYS A 477 45.22 16.32 4.73
CA LYS A 477 45.55 16.05 6.14
C LYS A 477 44.31 16.12 7.04
N GLY A 478 43.14 15.85 6.46
CA GLY A 478 41.89 15.76 7.19
C GLY A 478 41.85 14.48 8.03
N PRO A 479 40.99 14.43 9.06
CA PRO A 479 40.68 13.16 9.70
C PRO A 479 40.09 12.19 8.67
N ALA A 480 40.35 10.89 8.85
CA ALA A 480 39.69 9.87 8.05
C ALA A 480 38.16 10.04 8.12
N ILE A 481 37.48 9.81 7.00
CA ILE A 481 36.03 9.94 6.94
C ILE A 481 35.40 8.93 7.88
N ARG A 482 34.57 9.42 8.78
CA ARG A 482 33.80 8.63 9.73
C ARG A 482 32.36 9.13 9.75
N ALA A 483 31.46 8.22 10.06
CA ALA A 483 30.04 8.54 10.17
C ALA A 483 29.40 7.62 11.20
N ASP A 484 28.59 8.16 12.10
CA ASP A 484 27.78 7.36 13.02
C ASP A 484 26.61 6.71 12.28
N ILE A 485 26.05 7.42 11.30
CA ILE A 485 24.95 6.99 10.45
C ILE A 485 25.36 7.19 8.99
N VAL A 486 25.21 6.16 8.15
CA VAL A 486 25.48 6.25 6.71
C VAL A 486 24.24 5.87 5.90
N LYS A 487 23.88 6.67 4.89
CA LYS A 487 23.05 6.19 3.79
C LYS A 487 23.95 5.47 2.80
N VAL A 488 23.75 4.16 2.68
CA VAL A 488 24.55 3.27 1.82
C VAL A 488 24.41 3.72 0.37
N ALA A 489 25.54 3.82 -0.35
CA ALA A 489 25.54 4.33 -1.70
C ALA A 489 24.71 3.45 -2.66
N HIS A 490 24.03 4.06 -3.63
CA HIS A 490 23.44 3.37 -4.79
C HIS A 490 22.53 2.21 -4.40
N HIS A 491 21.63 2.46 -3.43
CA HIS A 491 20.69 1.47 -2.88
C HIS A 491 21.34 0.16 -2.37
N GLY A 492 22.66 0.17 -2.12
CA GLY A 492 23.42 -1.02 -1.79
C GLY A 492 23.86 -1.85 -3.01
N SER A 493 24.16 -1.21 -4.14
CA SER A 493 24.68 -1.87 -5.34
C SER A 493 25.98 -2.64 -5.06
N LYS A 494 26.36 -3.54 -5.97
CA LYS A 494 27.63 -4.30 -5.85
C LYS A 494 28.88 -3.44 -6.06
N ASN A 495 28.75 -2.26 -6.67
CA ASN A 495 29.86 -1.40 -7.05
C ASN A 495 30.29 -0.53 -5.87
N GLN A 496 30.96 -1.13 -4.89
CA GLN A 496 31.39 -0.47 -3.66
C GLN A 496 32.89 -0.71 -3.46
N LEU A 497 33.59 0.25 -2.88
CA LEU A 497 34.98 0.11 -2.52
C LEU A 497 35.13 -0.89 -1.37
N ASP A 498 36.06 -1.82 -1.53
CA ASP A 498 36.35 -2.83 -0.50
C ASP A 498 36.94 -2.18 0.76
N GLY A 499 36.41 -2.59 1.92
CA GLY A 499 36.82 -2.07 3.22
C GLY A 499 36.30 -0.66 3.54
N PHE A 500 35.57 0.01 2.64
CA PHE A 500 35.13 1.39 2.83
C PHE A 500 34.21 1.54 4.04
N TYR A 501 33.16 0.74 4.13
CA TYR A 501 32.18 0.80 5.23
C TYR A 501 32.79 0.34 6.57
N GLU A 502 33.72 -0.60 6.53
CA GLU A 502 34.50 -1.06 7.67
C GLU A 502 35.37 0.08 8.26
N ARG A 503 35.91 0.95 7.40
CA ARG A 503 36.68 2.14 7.82
C ARG A 503 35.79 3.29 8.30
N LEU A 504 34.59 3.45 7.72
CA LEU A 504 33.61 4.46 8.17
C LEU A 504 33.21 4.24 9.63
N GLY A 505 33.10 2.97 10.06
CA GLY A 505 32.82 2.61 11.46
C GLY A 505 31.42 2.99 11.93
N SER A 506 30.43 2.96 11.02
CA SER A 506 29.07 3.41 11.33
C SER A 506 28.32 2.47 12.25
N ALA A 507 27.57 3.06 13.19
CA ALA A 507 26.65 2.34 14.06
C ALA A 507 25.40 1.88 13.28
N ILE A 508 24.91 2.72 12.38
CA ILE A 508 23.73 2.45 11.54
C ILE A 508 24.05 2.66 10.06
N ALA A 509 23.62 1.71 9.23
CA ALA A 509 23.58 1.82 7.78
C ALA A 509 22.12 1.81 7.31
N LEU A 510 21.68 2.92 6.71
CA LEU A 510 20.38 3.07 6.09
C LEU A 510 20.49 2.67 4.61
N VAL A 511 19.68 1.72 4.18
CA VAL A 511 19.59 1.28 2.78
C VAL A 511 18.20 1.68 2.27
N SER A 512 18.15 2.78 1.52
CA SER A 512 16.94 3.17 0.78
C SER A 512 16.82 2.29 -0.46
N VAL A 513 15.81 1.44 -0.47
CA VAL A 513 15.57 0.42 -1.49
C VAL A 513 14.10 -0.02 -1.40
N GLY A 514 13.47 -0.20 -2.55
CA GLY A 514 12.10 -0.68 -2.69
C GLY A 514 11.98 -2.20 -2.76
N GLU A 515 10.84 -2.70 -2.27
CA GLU A 515 10.47 -4.12 -2.28
C GLU A 515 10.37 -4.68 -3.71
N GLY A 516 10.88 -5.90 -3.92
CA GLY A 516 10.76 -6.59 -5.21
C GLY A 516 11.51 -5.93 -6.38
N ASN A 517 12.52 -5.11 -6.09
CA ASN A 517 13.27 -4.42 -7.13
C ASN A 517 14.02 -5.34 -8.08
N ARG A 518 14.14 -4.88 -9.33
CA ARG A 518 14.70 -5.67 -10.44
C ARG A 518 16.23 -5.60 -10.53
N TYR A 519 16.85 -4.68 -9.79
CA TYR A 519 18.30 -4.46 -9.80
C TYR A 519 19.06 -5.48 -8.92
N GLY A 520 18.35 -6.22 -8.07
CA GLY A 520 18.96 -7.15 -7.11
C GLY A 520 19.67 -6.40 -5.98
N HIS A 521 19.16 -5.23 -5.61
CA HIS A 521 19.65 -4.41 -4.51
C HIS A 521 18.83 -4.69 -3.23
N PRO A 522 19.44 -4.56 -2.04
CA PRO A 522 20.87 -4.43 -1.82
C PRO A 522 21.60 -5.74 -2.12
N ASN A 523 22.88 -5.65 -2.49
CA ASN A 523 23.72 -6.81 -2.68
C ASN A 523 23.95 -7.54 -1.35
N ALA A 524 23.65 -8.85 -1.30
CA ALA A 524 23.75 -9.64 -0.08
C ALA A 524 25.18 -9.70 0.50
N ALA A 525 26.22 -9.66 -0.33
CA ALA A 525 27.61 -9.65 0.15
C ALA A 525 27.97 -8.31 0.81
N LEU A 526 27.46 -7.19 0.30
CA LEU A 526 27.61 -5.88 0.94
C LEU A 526 26.93 -5.86 2.31
N VAL A 527 25.67 -6.35 2.39
CA VAL A 527 24.93 -6.43 3.67
C VAL A 527 25.71 -7.26 4.69
N GLY A 528 26.20 -8.44 4.28
CA GLY A 528 27.01 -9.30 5.16
C GLY A 528 28.30 -8.65 5.64
N ARG A 529 28.96 -7.81 4.81
CA ARG A 529 30.14 -7.05 5.22
C ARG A 529 29.82 -5.95 6.24
N LEU A 530 28.74 -5.20 6.02
CA LEU A 530 28.26 -4.19 6.97
C LEU A 530 27.95 -4.82 8.34
N GLU A 531 27.23 -5.93 8.35
CA GLU A 531 26.90 -6.65 9.60
C GLU A 531 28.15 -7.21 10.28
N ALA A 532 29.10 -7.76 9.52
CA ALA A 532 30.38 -8.25 10.05
C ALA A 532 31.25 -7.13 10.64
N ALA A 533 31.11 -5.89 10.14
CA ALA A 533 31.74 -4.70 10.69
C ALA A 533 31.08 -4.19 11.98
N GLY A 534 29.99 -4.83 12.43
CA GLY A 534 29.21 -4.41 13.60
C GLY A 534 28.20 -3.29 13.30
N THR A 535 27.98 -2.96 12.02
CA THR A 535 27.01 -1.95 11.60
C THR A 535 25.61 -2.53 11.57
N ARG A 536 24.64 -1.82 12.15
CA ARG A 536 23.24 -2.20 12.08
C ARG A 536 22.63 -1.76 10.75
N VAL A 537 22.38 -2.72 9.86
CA VAL A 537 21.75 -2.48 8.57
C VAL A 537 20.23 -2.37 8.72
N LEU A 538 19.64 -1.29 8.20
CA LEU A 538 18.20 -1.04 8.20
C LEU A 538 17.77 -0.71 6.77
N ARG A 539 16.75 -1.42 6.27
CA ARG A 539 16.31 -1.33 4.87
C ARG A 539 14.86 -0.89 4.77
N THR A 540 14.56 0.06 3.89
CA THR A 540 13.20 0.58 3.72
C THR A 540 12.24 -0.46 3.15
N ASP A 541 12.69 -1.36 2.27
CA ASP A 541 11.85 -2.45 1.72
C ASP A 541 11.35 -3.46 2.77
N GLU A 542 12.04 -3.57 3.90
CA GLU A 542 11.65 -4.48 4.99
C GLU A 542 10.96 -3.77 6.15
N LEU A 543 11.28 -2.49 6.36
CA LEU A 543 10.96 -1.73 7.56
C LEU A 543 10.08 -0.50 7.29
N GLY A 544 9.71 -0.23 6.04
CA GLY A 544 9.07 1.02 5.64
C GLY A 544 9.97 2.22 5.94
N SER A 545 9.38 3.41 6.14
CA SER A 545 10.15 4.59 6.54
C SER A 545 10.84 4.37 7.89
N ILE A 546 12.13 4.69 7.95
CA ILE A 546 12.99 4.49 9.11
C ILE A 546 13.39 5.86 9.66
N ALA A 547 13.16 6.08 10.96
CA ALA A 547 13.64 7.25 11.67
C ALA A 547 14.75 6.88 12.64
N VAL A 548 15.73 7.75 12.83
CA VAL A 548 16.77 7.61 13.85
C VAL A 548 16.69 8.81 14.78
N SER A 549 16.61 8.55 16.09
CA SER A 549 16.67 9.56 17.15
C SER A 549 17.93 9.37 17.98
N ILE A 550 18.42 10.40 18.65
CA ILE A 550 19.56 10.26 19.57
C ILE A 550 19.04 10.16 21.01
N ARG A 551 19.25 9.03 21.66
CA ARG A 551 18.80 8.78 23.04
C ARG A 551 19.94 8.21 23.87
N GLY A 552 20.16 8.80 25.04
CA GLY A 552 21.31 8.45 25.89
C GLY A 552 22.66 8.64 25.19
N GLY A 553 22.73 9.51 24.18
CA GLY A 553 23.94 9.74 23.37
C GLY A 553 24.21 8.68 22.28
N ALA A 554 23.27 7.79 21.99
CA ALA A 554 23.39 6.79 20.94
C ALA A 554 22.25 6.89 19.91
N PRO A 555 22.50 6.52 18.64
CA PRO A 555 21.46 6.48 17.62
C PRO A 555 20.51 5.29 17.83
N GLU A 556 19.23 5.59 18.04
CA GLU A 556 18.15 4.63 18.20
C GLU A 556 17.19 4.66 17.00
N PRO A 557 17.07 3.56 16.25
CA PRO A 557 16.15 3.50 15.12
C PRO A 557 14.70 3.21 15.54
N TRP A 558 13.78 3.69 14.70
CA TRP A 558 12.34 3.42 14.68
C TRP A 558 11.93 3.12 13.24
N ALA A 559 10.91 2.27 13.05
CA ALA A 559 10.47 1.84 11.72
C ALA A 559 8.94 1.80 11.64
N ALA A 560 8.39 2.21 10.50
CA ALA A 560 6.95 2.23 10.24
C ALA A 560 6.36 0.87 9.77
N GLY A 561 7.18 -0.04 9.24
CA GLY A 561 6.78 -1.30 8.60
C GLY A 561 6.48 -2.47 9.57
N GLU A 562 5.91 -3.56 9.02
CA GLU A 562 5.41 -4.73 9.76
C GLU A 562 6.48 -5.42 10.62
N ARG A 563 7.75 -5.33 10.21
CA ARG A 563 8.90 -5.96 10.89
C ARG A 563 9.54 -5.08 11.97
N SER A 564 8.90 -3.96 12.35
CA SER A 564 9.37 -3.02 13.39
C SER A 564 9.58 -3.67 14.78
N THR A 565 9.02 -4.86 15.04
CA THR A 565 9.23 -5.62 16.30
C THR A 565 10.68 -6.04 16.52
N VAL A 566 11.46 -6.25 15.45
CA VAL A 566 12.89 -6.56 15.52
C VAL A 566 13.71 -5.35 16.00
N VAL A 567 13.22 -4.14 15.76
CA VAL A 567 13.94 -2.91 16.07
C VAL A 567 13.99 -2.63 17.58
N ARG A 568 12.93 -2.97 18.31
CA ARG A 568 12.80 -2.81 19.78
C ARG A 568 13.49 -3.92 20.59
N ALA A 569 13.62 -5.13 20.05
CA ALA A 569 14.17 -6.27 20.80
C ALA A 569 15.67 -6.17 21.06
N THR A 570 16.43 -5.53 20.16
CA THR A 570 17.88 -5.40 20.28
C THR A 570 18.33 -4.27 21.22
N GLY A 571 17.45 -3.33 21.58
CA GLY A 571 17.72 -2.28 22.57
C GLY A 571 17.61 -2.75 24.02
N ARG A 572 17.09 -3.95 24.28
CA ARG A 572 16.95 -4.54 25.62
C ARG A 572 17.39 -6.00 25.60
N ARG A 573 18.64 -6.24 25.99
CA ARG A 573 19.30 -7.51 26.33
C ARG A 573 20.11 -8.14 25.21
N GLY A 574 21.43 -8.16 25.42
CA GLY A 574 22.22 -9.33 25.07
C GLY A 574 21.65 -10.56 25.77
N LEU A 575 21.20 -11.53 24.99
CA LEU A 575 21.25 -12.95 25.31
C LEU A 575 21.06 -13.72 24.00
N ALA A 576 22.06 -14.52 23.65
CA ALA A 576 22.03 -15.41 22.51
C ALA A 576 20.81 -16.35 22.57
N ILE A 577 20.06 -16.46 21.47
CA ILE A 577 19.16 -17.58 21.25
C ILE A 577 19.48 -18.18 19.88
N SER A 578 20.08 -19.36 19.96
CA SER A 578 20.30 -20.34 18.91
C SER A 578 19.06 -20.55 18.05
N THR A 579 19.25 -20.52 16.72
CA THR A 579 18.26 -20.88 15.72
C THR A 579 17.95 -22.38 15.80
N GLY A 580 16.80 -22.73 16.37
CA GLY A 580 16.20 -24.07 16.26
C GLY A 580 15.46 -24.23 14.93
N ARG A 581 16.07 -24.93 13.98
CA ARG A 581 15.37 -25.51 12.81
C ARG A 581 14.34 -26.53 13.31
N VAL A 582 13.07 -26.37 12.96
CA VAL A 582 12.08 -27.46 12.98
C VAL A 582 11.64 -27.72 11.55
N ALA A 583 12.36 -28.63 10.90
CA ALA A 583 11.88 -29.34 9.73
C ALA A 583 11.06 -30.54 10.22
N GLY A 584 9.74 -30.50 10.04
CA GLY A 584 8.85 -31.64 10.27
C GLY A 584 8.63 -32.42 8.98
N ALA A 585 9.48 -33.42 8.72
CA ALA A 585 9.25 -34.42 7.69
C ALA A 585 8.30 -35.52 8.24
N MET A 586 7.26 -35.82 7.48
CA MET A 586 6.31 -36.90 7.74
C MET A 586 7.00 -38.26 7.66
N THR A 587 6.82 -39.06 8.70
CA THR A 587 7.18 -40.46 8.83
C THR A 587 6.30 -41.38 7.97
N THR A 588 6.92 -42.32 7.25
CA THR A 588 6.36 -43.65 6.99
C THR A 588 7.43 -44.74 7.17
N ARG A 589 7.15 -45.58 8.17
CA ARG A 589 7.62 -46.94 8.51
C ARG A 589 8.44 -47.72 7.47
N HIS A 590 9.53 -48.36 7.91
CA HIS A 590 9.66 -49.82 8.16
C HIS A 590 11.11 -50.16 8.55
N ILE A 591 11.34 -50.69 9.76
CA ILE A 591 11.79 -52.07 10.10
C ILE A 591 13.33 -52.28 10.17
N ALA A 592 13.73 -52.70 11.37
CA ALA A 592 14.81 -53.62 11.76
C ALA A 592 16.28 -53.17 11.85
N ASP A 593 16.78 -53.42 13.08
CA ASP A 593 18.06 -54.05 13.46
C ASP A 593 19.36 -53.23 13.57
N ALA A 594 19.64 -52.90 14.84
CA ALA A 594 20.82 -53.35 15.61
C ALA A 594 22.17 -53.45 14.89
N ASN A 595 23.08 -52.51 15.18
CA ASN A 595 24.28 -52.75 15.99
C ASN A 595 25.19 -51.51 16.05
N ALA A 596 25.88 -51.36 17.18
CA ALA A 596 26.83 -50.30 17.52
C ALA A 596 28.19 -50.46 16.77
N PRO A 597 29.27 -49.76 17.20
CA PRO A 597 29.68 -48.39 16.86
C PRO A 597 31.03 -48.37 16.09
N VAL A 598 31.73 -47.22 16.10
CA VAL A 598 33.17 -47.01 15.75
C VAL A 598 33.43 -46.49 14.33
N ARG A 599 33.57 -45.18 14.13
CA ARG A 599 34.83 -44.40 14.15
C ARG A 599 34.58 -42.92 13.87
#